data_AF-A0A6A6YGN4-F1
#
_entry.id   AF-A0A6A6YGN4-F1
#
_cell.length_a   1.000
_cell.length_b   1.000
_cell.length_c   1.000
_cell.angle_alpha   90.00
_cell.angle_beta   90.00
_cell.angle_gamma   90.00
#
_symmetry.space_group_name_H-M   'P 1'
#
loop_
_entity.id
_entity.type
_entity.pdbx_description
1 polymer ?
#
loop_
_entity_poly.entity_id
_entity_poly.type
_entity_poly.pdbx_seq_one_letter_code
_entity_poly.pdbx_strand_id
1 'polypeptide(L)'
;MPFHRLLDLAVICDKYDTVKIVRPFVTAWSRDLEELSLQNGYEESLFIAWTFGYHSIYQSLSSRLVLFTIKGPDGECLNSGGDFLGPTMPLDSIETIVRVRQDTISALLDTCYKKFDAVLAATHACVVSQPSDNRQSVEACHASVVGSLVRGFHQLGLFPKRPTASEVPRNINELSKSLMDLTIYFHKSCEGSRYNHTIEDHTECTKAAQLSDSIQDILKKIPSAVLDSHKKHMDDQAKK
;
A
#
# COMPACT_ATOMS: atom_id res chain seq x y z
N MET A 1 -4.16 21.12 -24.50
CA MET A 1 -4.85 20.31 -25.53
C MET A 1 -5.75 19.32 -24.81
N PRO A 2 -6.91 18.89 -25.34
CA PRO A 2 -7.72 17.86 -24.68
C PRO A 2 -6.93 16.55 -24.48
N PHE A 3 -7.12 15.88 -23.34
CA PHE A 3 -6.33 14.71 -22.96
C PHE A 3 -6.33 13.59 -24.01
N HIS A 4 -7.50 13.17 -24.48
CA HIS A 4 -7.62 12.11 -25.50
C HIS A 4 -6.87 12.44 -26.79
N ARG A 5 -6.85 13.72 -27.22
CA ARG A 5 -6.09 14.13 -28.41
C ARG A 5 -4.58 14.08 -28.17
N LEU A 6 -4.14 14.42 -26.96
CA LEU A 6 -2.73 14.30 -26.59
C LEU A 6 -2.30 12.83 -26.53
N LEU A 7 -3.17 11.95 -26.04
CA LEU A 7 -2.95 10.51 -26.05
C LEU A 7 -2.88 9.96 -27.47
N ASP A 8 -3.86 10.27 -28.33
CA ASP A 8 -3.85 9.86 -29.74
C ASP A 8 -2.56 10.32 -30.44
N LEU A 9 -2.14 11.56 -30.18
CA LEU A 9 -0.91 12.10 -30.72
C LEU A 9 0.32 11.33 -30.21
N ALA A 10 0.36 10.98 -28.92
CA ALA A 10 1.42 10.16 -28.36
C ALA A 10 1.49 8.79 -29.06
N VAL A 11 0.36 8.12 -29.26
CA VAL A 11 0.31 6.83 -29.98
C VAL A 11 0.87 6.96 -31.40
N ILE A 12 0.49 8.01 -32.14
CA ILE A 12 1.00 8.26 -33.49
C ILE A 12 2.51 8.55 -33.44
N CYS A 13 2.96 9.37 -32.48
CA CYS A 13 4.37 9.76 -32.38
C CYS A 13 5.29 8.59 -32.01
N ASP A 14 4.85 7.71 -31.13
CA ASP A 14 5.57 6.48 -30.79
C ASP A 14 5.63 5.54 -32.00
N LYS A 15 4.48 5.31 -32.66
CA LYS A 15 4.37 4.40 -33.81
C LYS A 15 5.20 4.81 -35.02
N TYR A 16 5.28 6.10 -35.32
CA TYR A 16 5.94 6.63 -36.52
C TYR A 16 7.24 7.40 -36.26
N ASP A 17 7.73 7.39 -35.02
CA ASP A 17 8.94 8.11 -34.60
C ASP A 17 8.91 9.62 -34.95
N THR A 18 7.77 10.26 -34.70
CA THR A 18 7.55 11.68 -35.07
C THR A 18 7.65 12.66 -33.90
N VAL A 19 8.16 12.22 -32.74
CA VAL A 19 8.29 13.06 -31.53
C VAL A 19 9.05 14.37 -31.82
N LYS A 20 10.14 14.31 -32.60
CA LYS A 20 10.95 15.49 -32.99
C LYS A 20 10.14 16.58 -33.71
N ILE A 21 9.11 16.19 -34.47
CA ILE A 21 8.29 17.11 -35.27
C ILE A 21 7.38 17.92 -34.34
N VAL A 22 6.84 17.28 -33.31
CA VAL A 22 5.86 17.88 -32.41
C VAL A 22 6.49 18.56 -31.20
N ARG A 23 7.78 18.29 -30.92
CA ARG A 23 8.51 18.78 -29.75
C ARG A 23 8.28 20.26 -29.42
N PRO A 24 8.33 21.21 -30.37
CA PRO A 24 8.14 22.64 -30.06
C PRO A 24 6.79 22.96 -29.42
N PHE A 25 5.80 22.08 -29.58
CA PHE A 25 4.43 22.31 -29.14
C PHE A 25 4.02 21.45 -27.94
N VAL A 26 4.66 20.28 -27.73
CA VAL A 26 4.23 19.31 -26.71
C VAL A 26 4.17 19.95 -25.33
N THR A 27 5.16 20.75 -24.94
CA THR A 27 5.18 21.44 -23.63
C THR A 27 3.94 22.28 -23.38
N ALA A 28 3.45 23.00 -24.40
CA ALA A 28 2.22 23.79 -24.29
C ALA A 28 0.96 22.90 -24.27
N TRP A 29 0.99 21.78 -24.99
CA TRP A 29 -0.14 20.85 -25.08
C TRP A 29 -0.32 20.01 -23.82
N SER A 30 0.78 19.67 -23.13
CA SER A 30 0.85 18.83 -21.94
C SER A 30 0.92 19.61 -20.63
N ARG A 31 0.66 20.93 -20.64
CA ARG A 31 0.79 21.79 -19.46
C ARG A 31 0.00 21.27 -18.25
N ASP A 32 -1.17 20.70 -18.50
CA ASP A 32 -2.09 20.25 -17.45
C ASP A 32 -1.90 18.74 -17.14
N LEU A 33 -0.97 18.06 -17.82
CA LEU A 33 -0.79 16.60 -17.74
C LEU A 33 -0.39 16.13 -16.34
N GLU A 34 0.45 16.89 -15.64
CA GLU A 34 0.90 16.53 -14.30
C GLU A 34 -0.29 16.47 -13.31
N GLU A 35 -1.15 17.49 -13.32
CA GLU A 35 -2.36 17.51 -12.50
C GLU A 35 -3.35 16.41 -12.88
N LEU A 36 -3.58 16.21 -14.18
CA LEU A 36 -4.48 15.16 -14.68
C LEU A 36 -3.99 13.76 -14.30
N SER A 37 -2.68 13.51 -14.35
CA SER A 37 -2.10 12.20 -14.03
C SER A 37 -2.38 11.73 -12.60
N LEU A 38 -2.65 12.67 -11.69
CA LEU A 38 -2.98 12.35 -10.29
C LEU A 38 -4.44 11.90 -10.11
N GLN A 39 -5.28 12.08 -11.12
CA GLN A 39 -6.71 11.77 -11.10
C GLN A 39 -6.99 10.37 -11.65
N ASN A 40 -8.05 9.74 -11.16
CA ASN A 40 -8.53 8.47 -11.73
C ASN A 40 -9.10 8.67 -13.14
N GLY A 41 -8.86 7.72 -14.04
CA GLY A 41 -9.31 7.78 -15.44
C GLY A 41 -8.32 8.47 -16.39
N TYR A 42 -7.12 8.81 -15.89
CA TYR A 42 -6.04 9.42 -16.66
C TYR A 42 -4.75 8.58 -16.59
N GLU A 43 -4.88 7.29 -16.32
CA GLU A 43 -3.74 6.39 -16.16
C GLU A 43 -2.89 6.26 -17.43
N GLU A 44 -3.47 6.47 -18.62
CA GLU A 44 -2.73 6.52 -19.89
C GLU A 44 -1.79 7.73 -20.00
N SER A 45 -1.82 8.65 -19.04
CA SER A 45 -0.76 9.65 -18.86
C SER A 45 0.62 9.00 -18.73
N LEU A 46 0.69 7.74 -18.28
CA LEU A 46 1.94 6.97 -18.25
C LEU A 46 2.52 6.81 -19.66
N PHE A 47 1.66 6.57 -20.65
CA PHE A 47 2.07 6.43 -22.06
C PHE A 47 2.45 7.75 -22.71
N ILE A 48 1.73 8.82 -22.36
CA ILE A 48 2.09 10.17 -22.80
C ILE A 48 3.46 10.55 -22.24
N ALA A 49 3.70 10.30 -20.95
CA ALA A 49 4.97 10.55 -20.29
C ALA A 49 6.11 9.72 -20.88
N TRP A 50 5.84 8.43 -21.14
CA TRP A 50 6.76 7.53 -21.85
C TRP A 50 7.19 8.07 -23.20
N THR A 51 6.21 8.43 -24.03
CA THR A 51 6.43 8.85 -25.42
C THR A 51 7.21 10.15 -25.50
N PHE A 52 6.90 11.11 -24.64
CA PHE A 52 7.50 12.45 -24.70
C PHE A 52 8.69 12.67 -23.76
N GLY A 53 9.00 11.71 -22.89
CA GLY A 53 10.16 11.75 -21.98
C GLY A 53 9.90 12.50 -20.67
N TYR A 54 8.69 12.43 -20.11
CA TYR A 54 8.33 13.09 -18.85
C TYR A 54 8.56 12.17 -17.63
N HIS A 55 9.82 12.10 -17.17
CA HIS A 55 10.24 11.22 -16.07
C HIS A 55 9.46 11.42 -14.77
N SER A 56 9.23 12.67 -14.34
CA SER A 56 8.54 12.97 -13.07
C SER A 56 7.09 12.47 -13.08
N ILE A 57 6.37 12.71 -14.18
CA ILE A 57 4.98 12.27 -14.36
C ILE A 57 4.93 10.74 -14.34
N TYR A 58 5.82 10.09 -15.10
CA TYR A 58 5.89 8.64 -15.17
C TYR A 58 6.15 8.01 -13.79
N GLN A 59 7.12 8.56 -13.04
CA GLN A 59 7.49 8.04 -11.72
C GLN A 59 6.39 8.25 -10.68
N SER A 60 5.79 9.44 -10.64
CA SER A 60 4.72 9.76 -9.70
C SER A 60 3.48 8.90 -9.96
N LEU A 61 3.08 8.76 -11.23
CA LEU A 61 1.93 7.94 -11.59
C LEU A 61 2.21 6.44 -11.37
N SER A 62 3.39 5.93 -11.71
CA SER A 62 3.76 4.54 -11.42
C SER A 62 3.66 4.23 -9.92
N SER A 63 4.16 5.15 -9.07
CA SER A 63 4.10 5.02 -7.62
C SER A 63 2.66 5.07 -7.10
N ARG A 64 1.82 5.94 -7.66
CA ARG A 64 0.38 5.99 -7.36
C ARG A 64 -0.30 4.67 -7.73
N LEU A 65 -0.04 4.13 -8.92
CA LEU A 65 -0.66 2.88 -9.37
C LEU A 65 -0.27 1.69 -8.49
N VAL A 66 0.99 1.59 -8.06
CA VAL A 66 1.39 0.58 -7.07
C VAL A 66 0.52 0.64 -5.81
N LEU A 67 0.23 1.84 -5.30
CA LEU A 67 -0.50 2.02 -4.04
C LEU A 67 -2.02 1.79 -4.17
N PHE A 68 -2.60 2.11 -5.32
CA PHE A 68 -4.05 2.24 -5.49
C PHE A 68 -4.68 1.21 -6.45
N THR A 69 -3.88 0.43 -7.18
CA THR A 69 -4.41 -0.63 -8.05
C THR A 69 -5.01 -1.77 -7.23
N ILE A 70 -6.09 -2.31 -7.77
CA ILE A 70 -6.81 -3.47 -7.23
C ILE A 70 -6.76 -4.62 -8.24
N LYS A 71 -7.00 -5.82 -7.74
CA LYS A 71 -7.10 -7.01 -8.58
C LYS A 71 -8.55 -7.21 -8.97
N GLY A 72 -8.82 -7.32 -10.27
CA GLY A 72 -10.14 -7.65 -10.79
C GLY A 72 -10.50 -9.14 -10.65
N PRO A 73 -11.76 -9.50 -10.93
CA PRO A 73 -12.26 -10.87 -10.82
C PRO A 73 -11.45 -11.90 -11.61
N ASP A 74 -10.97 -11.53 -12.80
CA ASP A 74 -10.22 -12.41 -13.70
C ASP A 74 -8.71 -12.27 -13.54
N GLY A 75 -8.29 -11.56 -12.49
CA GLY A 75 -6.88 -11.29 -12.19
C GLY A 75 -6.31 -10.09 -12.94
N GLU A 76 -7.14 -9.30 -13.60
CA GLU A 76 -6.71 -8.07 -14.25
C GLU A 76 -6.25 -7.00 -13.24
N CYS A 77 -5.37 -6.10 -13.71
CA CYS A 77 -4.95 -4.94 -12.94
C CYS A 77 -5.91 -3.77 -13.21
N LEU A 78 -6.69 -3.39 -12.20
CA LEU A 78 -7.65 -2.32 -12.29
C LEU A 78 -7.15 -1.08 -11.54
N ASN A 79 -7.54 0.10 -12.01
CA ASN A 79 -7.38 1.34 -11.25
C ASN A 79 -8.31 1.33 -10.01
N SER A 80 -8.20 2.35 -9.15
CA SER A 80 -9.04 2.43 -7.94
C SER A 80 -10.53 2.68 -8.21
N GLY A 81 -10.90 3.07 -9.44
CA GLY A 81 -12.29 3.17 -9.90
C GLY A 81 -12.87 1.83 -10.40
N GLY A 82 -12.03 0.80 -10.55
CA GLY A 82 -12.43 -0.49 -11.10
C GLY A 82 -12.28 -0.59 -12.62
N ASP A 83 -11.70 0.41 -13.29
CA ASP A 83 -11.44 0.35 -14.72
C ASP A 83 -10.13 -0.37 -15.02
N PHE A 84 -10.12 -1.12 -16.11
CA PHE A 84 -8.95 -1.84 -16.58
C PHE A 84 -7.83 -0.88 -16.98
N LEU A 85 -6.60 -1.15 -16.52
CA LEU A 85 -5.41 -0.45 -17.04
C LEU A 85 -5.17 -0.92 -18.49
N GLY A 86 -5.59 -0.08 -19.43
CA GLY A 86 -5.76 -0.42 -20.85
C GLY A 86 -4.50 -0.90 -21.60
N PRO A 87 -4.67 -1.33 -22.86
CA PRO A 87 -3.58 -1.83 -23.71
C PRO A 87 -2.56 -0.75 -24.10
N THR A 88 -2.87 0.52 -23.85
CA THR A 88 -2.01 1.66 -24.14
C THR A 88 -0.95 1.88 -23.06
N MET A 89 -0.80 0.97 -22.10
CA MET A 89 0.28 1.07 -21.12
C MET A 89 1.65 0.80 -21.77
N PRO A 90 2.70 1.54 -21.37
CA PRO A 90 4.07 1.24 -21.76
C PRO A 90 4.48 -0.19 -21.41
N LEU A 91 5.41 -0.74 -22.21
CA LEU A 91 5.89 -2.11 -22.07
C LEU A 91 6.39 -2.39 -20.64
N ASP A 92 6.03 -3.55 -20.11
CA ASP A 92 6.41 -4.07 -18.78
C ASP A 92 5.89 -3.24 -17.58
N SER A 93 5.11 -2.19 -17.81
CA SER A 93 4.64 -1.31 -16.74
C SER A 93 3.58 -1.95 -15.88
N ILE A 94 2.58 -2.61 -16.48
CA ILE A 94 1.53 -3.31 -15.73
C ILE A 94 2.14 -4.44 -14.92
N GLU A 95 3.00 -5.24 -15.54
CA GLU A 95 3.69 -6.38 -14.92
C GLU A 95 4.53 -5.93 -13.72
N THR A 96 5.28 -4.83 -13.88
CA THR A 96 6.10 -4.30 -12.80
C THR A 96 5.25 -3.72 -11.67
N ILE A 97 4.17 -2.99 -11.98
CA ILE A 97 3.23 -2.46 -10.97
C ILE A 97 2.61 -3.61 -10.18
N VAL A 98 2.11 -4.64 -10.86
CA VAL A 98 1.49 -5.82 -10.25
C VAL A 98 2.48 -6.56 -9.35
N ARG A 99 3.72 -6.77 -9.83
CA ARG A 99 4.78 -7.42 -9.04
C ARG A 99 5.09 -6.62 -7.76
N VAL A 100 5.38 -5.33 -7.89
CA VAL A 100 5.69 -4.47 -6.72
C VAL A 100 4.53 -4.45 -5.73
N ARG A 101 3.29 -4.41 -6.23
CA ARG A 101 2.09 -4.51 -5.38
C ARG A 101 2.05 -5.83 -4.62
N GLN A 102 2.24 -6.95 -5.31
CA GLN A 102 2.21 -8.28 -4.71
C GLN A 102 3.30 -8.47 -3.65
N ASP A 103 4.51 -8.00 -3.91
CA ASP A 103 5.63 -8.07 -2.98
C ASP A 103 5.36 -7.22 -1.72
N THR A 104 4.81 -6.02 -1.91
CA THR A 104 4.47 -5.12 -0.80
C THR A 104 3.37 -5.70 0.08
N ILE A 105 2.30 -6.23 -0.51
CA ILE A 105 1.22 -6.88 0.26
C ILE A 105 1.77 -8.10 1.00
N SER A 106 2.65 -8.90 0.37
CA SER A 106 3.28 -10.05 1.03
C SER A 106 4.07 -9.60 2.27
N ALA A 107 4.88 -8.54 2.15
CA ALA A 107 5.62 -7.99 3.28
C ALA A 107 4.72 -7.47 4.42
N LEU A 108 3.59 -6.84 4.10
CA LEU A 108 2.59 -6.41 5.08
C LEU A 108 2.00 -7.62 5.82
N LEU A 109 1.56 -8.64 5.07
CA LEU A 109 0.96 -9.84 5.64
C LEU A 109 1.95 -10.61 6.51
N ASP A 110 3.17 -10.83 6.04
CA ASP A 110 4.21 -11.52 6.78
C ASP A 110 4.52 -10.83 8.11
N THR A 111 4.58 -9.49 8.09
CA THR A 111 4.79 -8.69 9.30
C THR A 111 3.63 -8.83 10.28
N CYS A 112 2.39 -8.78 9.77
CA CYS A 112 1.19 -8.96 10.59
C CYS A 112 1.15 -10.34 11.24
N TYR A 113 1.36 -11.39 10.46
CA TYR A 113 1.32 -12.77 10.96
C TYR A 113 2.47 -13.07 11.90
N LYS A 114 3.69 -12.59 11.62
CA LYS A 114 4.84 -12.74 12.53
C LYS A 114 4.57 -12.12 13.89
N LYS A 115 4.00 -10.90 13.93
CA LYS A 115 3.65 -10.24 15.19
C LYS A 115 2.50 -10.97 15.90
N PHE A 116 1.47 -11.38 15.17
CA PHE A 116 0.37 -12.14 15.72
C PHE A 116 0.82 -13.46 16.34
N ASP A 117 1.67 -14.22 15.65
CA ASP A 117 2.21 -15.50 16.13
C ASP A 117 3.12 -15.30 17.35
N ALA A 118 3.93 -14.24 17.37
CA ALA A 118 4.75 -13.89 18.52
C ALA A 118 3.91 -13.55 19.75
N VAL A 119 2.83 -12.78 19.58
CA VAL A 119 1.89 -12.45 20.67
C VAL A 119 1.16 -13.70 21.15
N LEU A 120 0.72 -14.57 20.25
CA LEU A 120 0.02 -15.81 20.59
C LEU A 120 0.91 -16.79 21.36
N ALA A 121 2.19 -16.89 20.98
CA ALA A 121 3.16 -17.78 21.63
C ALA A 121 3.71 -17.23 22.96
N ALA A 122 3.59 -15.93 23.22
CA ALA A 122 4.07 -15.32 24.45
C ALA A 122 3.30 -15.85 25.66
N THR A 123 4.02 -16.40 26.64
CA THR A 123 3.44 -16.93 27.89
C THR A 123 3.11 -15.83 28.90
N HIS A 124 3.70 -14.63 28.76
CA HIS A 124 3.49 -13.48 29.64
C HIS A 124 3.60 -12.16 28.85
N ALA A 125 2.49 -11.62 28.37
CA ALA A 125 2.47 -10.30 27.70
C ALA A 125 2.27 -9.12 28.66
N CYS A 126 1.96 -9.40 29.94
CA CYS A 126 1.77 -8.36 30.92
C CYS A 126 3.12 -7.91 31.49
N VAL A 127 3.56 -6.71 31.08
CA VAL A 127 4.82 -6.10 31.56
C VAL A 127 4.63 -5.30 32.85
N VAL A 128 3.37 -5.09 33.27
CA VAL A 128 3.00 -4.29 34.45
C VAL A 128 2.89 -5.14 35.70
N SER A 129 2.62 -6.45 35.55
CA SER A 129 2.37 -7.32 36.70
C SER A 129 3.64 -7.73 37.43
N GLN A 130 3.61 -7.63 38.77
CA GLN A 130 4.63 -8.12 39.68
C GLN A 130 4.52 -9.64 39.90
N PRO A 131 5.58 -10.32 40.38
CA PRO A 131 5.55 -11.75 40.70
C PRO A 131 4.49 -12.15 41.74
N SER A 132 4.01 -11.18 42.53
CA SER A 132 2.94 -11.35 43.53
C SER A 132 1.53 -11.26 42.95
N ASP A 133 1.38 -10.82 41.70
CA ASP A 133 0.08 -10.46 41.16
C ASP A 133 -0.74 -11.69 40.78
N ASN A 134 -2.06 -11.50 40.81
CA ASN A 134 -2.99 -12.55 40.44
C ASN A 134 -2.75 -12.98 38.99
N ARG A 135 -2.36 -14.25 38.80
CA ARG A 135 -2.18 -14.91 37.50
C ARG A 135 -3.36 -14.68 36.54
N GLN A 136 -4.57 -14.55 37.07
CA GLN A 136 -5.78 -14.25 36.31
C GLN A 136 -5.73 -12.88 35.59
N SER A 137 -5.11 -11.86 36.20
CA SER A 137 -4.95 -10.52 35.59
C SER A 137 -3.99 -10.57 34.40
N VAL A 138 -2.88 -11.30 34.54
CA VAL A 138 -1.88 -11.51 33.48
C VAL A 138 -2.49 -12.22 32.28
N GLU A 139 -3.23 -13.31 32.53
CA GLU A 139 -3.93 -14.07 31.49
C GLU A 139 -5.04 -13.23 30.83
N ALA A 140 -5.78 -12.42 31.59
CA ALA A 140 -6.80 -11.52 31.05
C ALA A 140 -6.20 -10.40 30.16
N CYS A 141 -5.05 -9.85 30.54
CA CYS A 141 -4.32 -8.88 29.72
C CYS A 141 -3.87 -9.49 28.39
N HIS A 142 -3.25 -10.67 28.44
CA HIS A 142 -2.84 -11.39 27.23
C HIS A 142 -4.03 -11.74 26.32
N ALA A 143 -5.10 -12.29 26.90
CA ALA A 143 -6.33 -12.61 26.17
C ALA A 143 -6.96 -11.37 25.51
N SER A 144 -6.89 -10.20 26.15
CA SER A 144 -7.40 -8.94 25.60
C SER A 144 -6.61 -8.51 24.35
N VAL A 145 -5.29 -8.61 24.40
CA VAL A 145 -4.42 -8.27 23.26
C VAL A 145 -4.64 -9.27 22.11
N VAL A 146 -4.59 -10.57 22.39
CA VAL A 146 -4.84 -11.62 21.39
C VAL A 146 -6.23 -11.47 20.78
N GLY A 147 -7.26 -11.29 21.60
CA GLY A 147 -8.64 -11.10 21.16
C GLY A 147 -8.82 -9.88 20.26
N SER A 148 -8.08 -8.80 20.55
CA SER A 148 -8.07 -7.58 19.72
C SER A 148 -7.51 -7.86 18.32
N LEU A 149 -6.38 -8.57 18.25
CA LEU A 149 -5.77 -8.95 16.96
C LEU A 149 -6.64 -9.93 16.17
N VAL A 150 -7.20 -10.95 16.83
CA VAL A 150 -8.13 -11.90 16.20
C VAL A 150 -9.32 -11.16 15.61
N ARG A 151 -9.95 -10.27 16.39
CA ARG A 151 -11.08 -9.45 15.93
C ARG A 151 -10.67 -8.56 14.74
N GLY A 152 -9.57 -7.83 14.86
CA GLY A 152 -9.08 -6.93 13.83
C GLY A 152 -8.77 -7.66 12.52
N PHE A 153 -8.00 -8.74 12.58
CA PHE A 153 -7.64 -9.53 11.41
C PHE A 153 -8.86 -10.21 10.79
N HIS A 154 -9.80 -10.68 11.60
CA HIS A 154 -11.06 -11.24 11.09
C HIS A 154 -11.88 -10.19 10.31
N GLN A 155 -12.00 -8.96 10.84
CA GLN A 155 -12.69 -7.87 10.15
C GLN A 155 -12.03 -7.49 8.81
N LEU A 156 -10.73 -7.71 8.68
CA LEU A 156 -9.97 -7.47 7.45
C LEU A 156 -9.93 -8.69 6.51
N GLY A 157 -10.51 -9.83 6.91
CA GLY A 157 -10.45 -11.07 6.13
C GLY A 157 -9.08 -11.76 6.16
N LEU A 158 -8.25 -11.45 7.15
CA LEU A 158 -6.90 -12.00 7.34
C LEU A 158 -6.85 -13.16 8.36
N PHE A 159 -8.00 -13.48 8.98
CA PHE A 159 -8.14 -14.58 9.94
C PHE A 159 -9.59 -15.14 9.89
N PRO A 160 -9.83 -16.46 10.06
CA PRO A 160 -8.87 -17.53 10.37
C PRO A 160 -8.04 -18.01 9.17
N LYS A 161 -8.54 -17.80 7.95
CA LYS A 161 -7.76 -18.04 6.74
C LYS A 161 -6.70 -16.95 6.62
N ARG A 162 -5.45 -17.32 6.41
CA ARG A 162 -4.34 -16.40 6.10
C ARG A 162 -4.19 -16.29 4.58
N PRO A 163 -4.79 -15.29 3.92
CA PRO A 163 -4.66 -15.14 2.48
C PRO A 163 -3.23 -14.86 2.06
N THR A 164 -2.87 -15.25 0.84
CA THR A 164 -1.68 -14.76 0.15
C THR A 164 -1.93 -13.36 -0.44
N ALA A 165 -0.87 -12.66 -0.86
CA ALA A 165 -1.01 -11.34 -1.48
C ALA A 165 -1.89 -11.32 -2.74
N SER A 166 -1.95 -12.42 -3.49
CA SER A 166 -2.79 -12.56 -4.68
C SER A 166 -4.28 -12.76 -4.36
N GLU A 167 -4.61 -13.14 -3.13
CA GLU A 167 -5.98 -13.32 -2.63
C GLU A 167 -6.53 -12.05 -1.95
N VAL A 168 -5.68 -11.04 -1.69
CA VAL A 168 -6.10 -9.79 -1.07
C VAL A 168 -6.67 -8.83 -2.15
N PRO A 169 -7.98 -8.51 -2.10
CA PRO A 169 -8.62 -7.67 -3.11
C PRO A 169 -8.30 -6.19 -2.94
N ARG A 170 -7.96 -5.75 -1.71
CA ARG A 170 -7.72 -4.34 -1.37
C ARG A 170 -6.42 -3.81 -2.00
N ASN A 171 -6.36 -2.51 -2.21
CA ASN A 171 -5.09 -1.85 -2.57
C ASN A 171 -4.19 -1.67 -1.33
N ILE A 172 -2.90 -1.37 -1.54
CA ILE A 172 -1.89 -1.25 -0.47
C ILE A 172 -2.28 -0.13 0.51
N ASN A 173 -2.72 1.01 -0.03
CA ASN A 173 -3.07 2.17 0.78
C ASN A 173 -4.24 1.88 1.74
N GLU A 174 -5.29 1.22 1.28
CA GLU A 174 -6.42 0.82 2.13
C GLU A 174 -6.05 -0.24 3.14
N LEU A 175 -5.30 -1.26 2.72
CA LEU A 175 -4.87 -2.34 3.60
C LEU A 175 -3.97 -1.79 4.72
N SER A 176 -2.95 -1.02 4.37
CA SER A 176 -2.02 -0.44 5.35
C SER A 176 -2.72 0.50 6.34
N LYS A 177 -3.60 1.39 5.87
CA LYS A 177 -4.42 2.24 6.77
C LYS A 177 -5.25 1.40 7.74
N SER A 178 -5.96 0.41 7.22
CA SER A 178 -6.82 -0.45 8.04
C SER A 178 -6.02 -1.24 9.09
N LEU A 179 -4.80 -1.66 8.76
CA LEU A 179 -3.91 -2.35 9.69
C LEU A 179 -3.30 -1.41 10.75
N MET A 180 -2.98 -0.16 10.38
CA MET A 180 -2.47 0.85 11.31
C MET A 180 -3.54 1.35 12.28
N ASP A 181 -4.82 1.37 11.85
CA ASP A 181 -5.97 1.82 12.64
C ASP A 181 -6.53 0.71 13.56
N LEU A 182 -5.91 -0.47 13.60
CA LEU A 182 -6.34 -1.54 14.49
C LEU A 182 -6.24 -1.12 15.95
N THR A 183 -7.38 -1.13 16.64
CA THR A 183 -7.44 -0.84 18.06
C THR A 183 -7.05 -2.08 18.86
N ILE A 184 -5.95 -1.99 19.61
CA ILE A 184 -5.51 -3.03 20.54
C ILE A 184 -6.01 -2.67 21.94
N TYR A 185 -6.94 -3.47 22.47
CA TYR A 185 -7.45 -3.30 23.82
C TYR A 185 -6.54 -3.99 24.84
N PHE A 186 -6.46 -3.41 26.03
CA PHE A 186 -5.75 -3.96 27.18
C PHE A 186 -6.69 -4.14 28.37
N HIS A 187 -6.31 -5.04 29.26
CA HIS A 187 -7.03 -5.24 30.51
C HIS A 187 -6.76 -4.07 31.46
N LYS A 188 -7.81 -3.52 32.07
CA LYS A 188 -7.69 -2.56 33.17
C LYS A 188 -7.89 -3.32 34.48
N SER A 189 -6.81 -3.57 35.22
CA SER A 189 -6.92 -4.02 36.61
C SER A 189 -7.25 -2.81 37.48
N CYS A 190 -8.15 -3.01 38.44
CA CYS A 190 -8.35 -2.09 39.55
C CYS A 190 -7.89 -2.82 40.81
N GLU A 191 -6.77 -2.42 41.40
CA GLU A 191 -6.35 -2.92 42.70
C GLU A 191 -6.73 -1.92 43.81
N GLY A 192 -7.32 -2.45 44.89
CA GLY A 192 -7.69 -1.69 46.09
C GLY A 192 -9.14 -1.86 46.56
N SER A 193 -9.43 -1.41 47.79
CA SER A 193 -10.78 -1.44 48.38
C SER A 193 -11.74 -0.50 47.64
N ARG A 194 -13.07 -0.65 47.79
CA ARG A 194 -14.13 0.20 47.20
C ARG A 194 -13.93 1.73 47.33
N TYR A 195 -12.99 2.19 48.15
CA TYR A 195 -12.76 3.60 48.48
C TYR A 195 -11.36 4.13 48.10
N ASN A 196 -10.42 3.28 47.66
CA ASN A 196 -9.09 3.67 47.19
C ASN A 196 -8.66 2.70 46.07
N HIS A 197 -8.77 3.13 44.82
CA HIS A 197 -8.37 2.33 43.66
C HIS A 197 -7.16 2.97 42.97
N THR A 198 -6.11 2.20 42.76
CA THR A 198 -5.05 2.52 41.78
C THR A 198 -5.40 1.80 40.48
N ILE A 199 -5.56 2.58 39.41
CA ILE A 199 -5.72 2.03 38.05
C ILE A 199 -4.33 1.78 37.52
N GLU A 200 -4.03 0.52 37.19
CA GLU A 200 -2.79 0.18 36.51
C GLU A 200 -2.98 0.36 35.00
N ASP A 201 -2.03 1.06 34.37
CA ASP A 201 -2.07 1.32 32.93
C ASP A 201 -1.31 0.23 32.17
N HIS A 202 -2.04 -0.69 31.55
CA HIS A 202 -1.48 -1.77 30.73
C HIS A 202 -1.22 -1.36 29.27
N THR A 203 -1.16 -0.07 28.94
CA THR A 203 -0.86 0.41 27.57
C THR A 203 0.44 -0.18 27.03
N GLU A 204 1.47 -0.34 27.87
CA GLU A 204 2.75 -0.95 27.49
C GLU A 204 2.61 -2.40 26.99
N CYS A 205 1.61 -3.14 27.49
CA CYS A 205 1.34 -4.52 27.08
C CYS A 205 0.86 -4.62 25.63
N THR A 206 0.40 -3.51 25.04
CA THR A 206 -0.06 -3.46 23.64
C THR A 206 1.07 -3.28 22.64
N LYS A 207 2.26 -2.82 23.07
CA LYS A 207 3.37 -2.46 22.17
C LYS A 207 3.83 -3.62 21.29
N ALA A 208 3.86 -4.83 21.83
CA ALA A 208 4.25 -6.02 21.07
C ALA A 208 3.31 -6.30 19.88
N ALA A 209 2.02 -5.96 20.04
CA ALA A 209 0.97 -6.13 19.04
C ALA A 209 0.83 -4.94 18.07
N GLN A 210 1.44 -3.78 18.38
CA GLN A 210 1.33 -2.60 17.53
C GLN A 210 2.00 -2.82 16.17
N LEU A 211 1.30 -2.45 15.10
CA LEU A 211 1.74 -2.67 13.71
C LEU A 211 2.26 -1.40 13.03
N SER A 212 1.92 -0.21 13.55
CA SER A 212 2.09 1.06 12.85
C SER A 212 3.51 1.33 12.35
N ASP A 213 4.51 1.21 13.21
CA ASP A 213 5.91 1.49 12.85
C ASP A 213 6.42 0.51 11.78
N SER A 214 6.12 -0.78 11.94
CA SER A 214 6.55 -1.81 10.99
C SER A 214 5.90 -1.63 9.62
N ILE A 215 4.61 -1.25 9.59
CA ILE A 215 3.90 -0.95 8.34
C ILE A 215 4.47 0.30 7.69
N GLN A 216 4.70 1.36 8.47
CA GLN A 216 5.26 2.61 7.94
C GLN A 216 6.65 2.38 7.33
N ASP A 217 7.46 1.53 7.95
CA ASP A 217 8.77 1.15 7.43
C ASP A 217 8.69 0.37 6.11
N ILE A 218 7.68 -0.49 5.93
CA ILE A 218 7.44 -1.17 4.65
C ILE A 218 7.04 -0.16 3.58
N LEU A 219 6.10 0.75 3.90
CA LEU A 219 5.63 1.77 2.95
C LEU A 219 6.75 2.71 2.48
N LYS A 220 7.69 3.07 3.35
CA LYS A 220 8.87 3.88 3.00
C LYS A 220 9.86 3.16 2.08
N LYS A 221 9.82 1.82 2.04
CA LYS A 221 10.77 0.97 1.31
C LYS A 221 10.15 0.33 0.06
N ILE A 222 8.95 0.75 -0.34
CA ILE A 222 8.34 0.26 -1.58
C ILE A 222 9.29 0.54 -2.75
N PRO A 223 9.71 -0.49 -3.50
CA PRO A 223 10.63 -0.29 -4.62
C PRO A 223 9.95 0.46 -5.76
N SER A 224 10.75 1.17 -6.56
CA SER A 224 10.26 1.84 -7.78
C SER A 224 9.69 0.83 -8.77
N ALA A 225 8.49 1.12 -9.29
CA ALA A 225 7.94 0.39 -10.43
C ALA A 225 8.48 0.88 -11.79
N VAL A 226 9.29 1.93 -11.80
CA VAL A 226 9.98 2.43 -13.00
C VAL A 226 11.29 1.67 -13.20
N LEU A 227 11.41 0.94 -14.30
CA LEU A 227 12.60 0.19 -14.68
C LEU A 227 13.69 1.10 -15.26
N ASP A 228 14.94 0.63 -15.28
CA ASP A 228 16.02 1.35 -15.95
C ASP A 228 15.84 1.37 -17.48
N SER A 229 15.22 0.34 -18.05
CA SER A 229 14.77 0.33 -19.44
C SER A 229 13.77 1.46 -19.72
N HIS A 230 12.88 1.74 -18.76
CA HIS A 230 11.91 2.82 -18.87
C HIS A 230 12.58 4.19 -18.87
N LYS A 231 13.51 4.41 -17.93
CA LYS A 231 14.28 5.66 -17.86
C LYS A 231 15.08 5.88 -19.14
N LYS A 232 15.79 4.85 -19.60
CA LYS A 232 16.59 4.93 -20.82
C LYS A 232 15.73 5.28 -22.05
N HIS A 233 14.56 4.65 -22.20
CA HIS A 233 13.65 5.00 -23.28
C HIS A 233 13.23 6.47 -23.20
N MET A 234 12.81 6.94 -22.03
CA MET A 234 12.39 8.33 -21.84
C MET A 234 13.54 9.32 -22.06
N ASP A 235 14.77 8.99 -21.67
CA ASP A 235 15.96 9.80 -21.95
C ASP A 235 16.22 9.92 -23.46
N ASP A 236 16.07 8.82 -24.19
CA ASP A 236 16.24 8.79 -25.64
C ASP A 236 15.11 9.53 -26.35
N GLN A 237 13.88 9.41 -25.87
CA GLN A 237 12.77 10.22 -26.35
C GLN A 237 13.04 11.69 -26.09
N ALA A 238 13.40 12.11 -24.88
CA ALA A 238 13.58 13.52 -24.50
C ALA A 238 14.62 14.29 -25.34
N LYS A 239 15.60 13.58 -25.93
CA LYS A 239 16.67 14.17 -26.75
C LYS A 239 16.27 14.46 -28.20
N LYS A 240 15.17 13.89 -28.70
CA LYS A 240 14.69 14.08 -30.08
C LYS A 240 14.14 15.48 -30.32
#